data_AF-A0A094F859-F1
#
_entry.id   AF-A0A094F859-F1
#
_cell.length_a   1.000
_cell.length_b   1.000
_cell.length_c   1.000
_cell.angle_alpha   90.00
_cell.angle_beta   90.00
_cell.angle_gamma   90.00
#
_symmetry.space_group_name_H-M   'P 1'
#
loop_
_entity.id
_entity.type
_entity.pdbx_description
1 polymer ?
#
loop_
_entity_poly.entity_id
_entity_poly.type
_entity_poly.pdbx_seq_one_letter_code
_entity_poly.pdbx_strand_id
1 'polypeptide(L)'
;MWKTRQSLPPPVLPIDIENALKPLFTYFDDNFAIMQQTLTTASMIAVMTRLWKEVLLAIEALLIPPLSDKPSPQRALNRQEADTVFLWLELLRAFFNARDEETGEAMGVPDDVLKNAKYHELKQLAFFYFDPTDSLIKTSERMASATAARALAQRTSLSLPPGSLGPSLGAGLGSATSEGGEEEGGPGGSE
;
A
#
# COMPACT_ATOMS: atom_id res chain seq x y z
N MET A 1 10.49 23.27 -45.72
CA MET A 1 9.80 22.85 -44.48
C MET A 1 10.04 21.35 -44.28
N TRP A 2 11.01 20.99 -43.46
CA TRP A 2 11.34 19.60 -43.14
C TRP A 2 10.46 19.18 -41.96
N LYS A 3 9.30 18.57 -42.24
CA LYS A 3 8.54 17.90 -41.18
C LYS A 3 9.26 16.59 -40.88
N THR A 4 10.04 16.60 -39.81
CA THR A 4 10.58 15.39 -39.16
C THR A 4 9.44 14.40 -39.02
N ARG A 5 9.50 13.27 -39.73
CA ARG A 5 8.72 12.10 -39.34
C ARG A 5 9.26 11.71 -37.96
N GLN A 6 8.56 12.10 -36.90
CA GLN A 6 8.69 11.41 -35.63
C GLN A 6 8.27 9.97 -35.90
N SER A 7 9.25 9.07 -36.03
CA SER A 7 8.99 7.64 -36.00
C SER A 7 8.28 7.36 -34.68
N LEU A 8 7.07 6.79 -34.74
CA LEU A 8 6.44 6.25 -33.54
C LEU A 8 7.44 5.29 -32.89
N PRO A 9 7.69 5.41 -31.57
CA PRO A 9 8.52 4.43 -30.88
C PRO A 9 7.90 3.04 -31.07
N PRO A 10 8.74 2.01 -31.25
CA PRO A 10 8.25 0.65 -31.40
C PRO A 10 7.40 0.24 -30.18
N PRO A 11 6.42 -0.66 -30.35
CA PRO A 11 5.65 -1.17 -29.23
C PRO A 11 6.59 -1.85 -28.23
N VAL A 12 6.47 -1.48 -26.95
CA VAL A 12 7.27 -2.09 -25.87
C VAL A 12 6.79 -3.52 -25.67
N LEU A 13 7.67 -4.50 -25.87
CA LEU A 13 7.35 -5.90 -25.64
C LEU A 13 7.60 -6.26 -24.16
N PRO A 14 6.86 -7.22 -23.57
CA PRO A 14 7.09 -7.66 -22.20
C PRO A 14 8.55 -8.05 -21.91
N ILE A 15 9.20 -8.69 -22.88
CA ILE A 15 10.60 -9.09 -22.79
C ILE A 15 11.55 -7.89 -22.73
N ASP A 16 11.21 -6.76 -23.36
CA ASP A 16 12.02 -5.54 -23.32
C ASP A 16 11.95 -4.89 -21.93
N ILE A 17 10.80 -5.01 -21.25
CA ILE A 17 10.61 -4.53 -19.89
C ILE A 17 11.51 -5.29 -18.93
N GLU A 18 11.54 -6.62 -18.99
CA GLU A 18 12.41 -7.44 -18.16
C GLU A 18 13.90 -7.21 -18.47
N ASN A 19 14.24 -7.13 -19.76
CA ASN A 19 15.61 -6.89 -20.22
C ASN A 19 16.16 -5.53 -19.78
N ALA A 20 15.31 -4.53 -19.52
CA ALA A 20 15.74 -3.24 -19.01
C ALA A 20 16.44 -3.34 -17.64
N LEU A 21 16.06 -4.32 -16.81
CA LEU A 21 16.71 -4.57 -15.50
C LEU A 21 17.92 -5.49 -15.59
N LYS A 22 18.14 -6.17 -16.72
CA LYS A 22 19.20 -7.17 -16.85
C LYS A 22 20.60 -6.64 -16.47
N PRO A 23 21.05 -5.44 -16.89
CA PRO A 23 22.34 -4.91 -16.47
C PRO A 23 22.45 -4.71 -14.96
N LEU A 24 21.35 -4.33 -14.30
CA LEU A 24 21.29 -4.16 -12.85
C LEU A 24 21.36 -5.52 -12.12
N PHE A 25 20.63 -6.52 -12.61
CA PHE A 25 20.70 -7.88 -12.05
C PHE A 25 22.09 -8.48 -12.21
N THR A 26 22.70 -8.38 -13.40
CA THR A 26 24.08 -8.85 -13.61
C THR A 26 25.05 -8.15 -12.66
N TYR A 27 24.92 -6.83 -12.47
CA TYR A 27 25.74 -6.13 -11.49
C TYR A 27 25.52 -6.67 -10.07
N PHE A 28 24.28 -6.90 -9.64
CA PHE A 28 24.03 -7.47 -8.32
C PHE A 28 24.57 -8.89 -8.17
N ASP A 29 24.38 -9.76 -9.16
CA ASP A 29 24.89 -11.13 -9.14
C ASP A 29 26.41 -11.17 -9.00
N ASP A 30 27.13 -10.38 -9.81
CA ASP A 30 28.59 -10.31 -9.76
C ASP A 30 29.08 -9.82 -8.38
N ASN A 31 28.43 -8.79 -7.83
CA ASN A 31 28.81 -8.24 -6.53
C ASN A 31 28.43 -9.18 -5.37
N PHE A 32 27.25 -9.81 -5.41
CA PHE A 32 26.80 -10.73 -4.37
C PHE A 32 27.63 -12.02 -4.37
N ALA A 33 28.07 -12.51 -5.53
CA ALA A 33 28.98 -13.64 -5.63
C ALA A 33 30.32 -13.37 -4.92
N ILE A 34 30.84 -12.14 -5.02
CA ILE A 34 32.07 -11.73 -4.31
C ILE A 34 31.80 -11.57 -2.80
N MET A 35 30.67 -10.97 -2.43
CA MET A 35 30.29 -10.80 -1.02
C MET A 35 30.09 -12.15 -0.30
N GLN A 36 29.49 -13.14 -0.97
CA GLN A 36 29.27 -14.47 -0.40
C GLN A 36 30.58 -15.19 -0.05
N GLN A 37 31.69 -14.87 -0.71
CA GLN A 37 33.01 -15.44 -0.41
C GLN A 37 33.69 -14.76 0.80
N THR A 38 33.28 -13.54 1.14
CA THR A 38 33.99 -12.67 2.09
C THR A 38 33.19 -12.33 3.34
N LEU A 39 31.87 -12.48 3.31
CA LEU A 39 30.95 -12.14 4.40
C LEU A 39 30.23 -13.38 4.93
N THR A 40 29.84 -13.31 6.20
CA THR A 40 28.89 -14.28 6.76
C THR A 40 27.50 -14.06 6.18
N THR A 41 26.67 -15.11 6.18
CA THR A 41 25.27 -15.04 5.70
C THR A 41 24.48 -13.90 6.35
N ALA A 42 24.63 -13.71 7.67
CA ALA A 42 23.95 -12.64 8.39
C ALA A 42 24.38 -11.24 7.91
N SER A 43 25.67 -11.05 7.65
CA SER A 43 26.20 -9.79 7.12
C SER A 43 25.74 -9.55 5.68
N MET A 44 25.68 -10.59 4.85
CA MET A 44 25.15 -10.49 3.49
C MET A 44 23.67 -10.04 3.49
N ILE A 45 22.82 -10.69 4.29
CA ILE A 45 21.41 -10.32 4.42
C ILE A 45 21.27 -8.86 4.89
N ALA A 46 22.10 -8.40 5.82
CA ALA A 46 22.09 -7.01 6.28
C ALA A 46 22.46 -6.02 5.16
N VAL A 47 23.44 -6.36 4.31
CA VAL A 47 23.82 -5.54 3.14
C VAL A 47 22.69 -5.52 2.11
N MET A 48 22.15 -6.68 1.74
CA MET A 48 21.02 -6.78 0.81
C MET A 48 19.78 -6.02 1.31
N THR A 49 19.50 -6.08 2.61
CA THR A 49 18.40 -5.32 3.24
C THR A 49 18.62 -3.81 3.14
N ARG A 50 19.87 -3.33 3.25
CA ARG A 50 20.20 -1.91 3.05
C ARG A 50 20.05 -1.50 1.59
N LEU A 51 20.57 -2.31 0.66
CA LEU A 51 20.43 -2.08 -0.78
C LEU A 51 18.97 -2.05 -1.22
N TRP A 52 18.14 -2.93 -0.67
CA TRP A 52 16.70 -2.93 -0.95
C TRP A 52 16.04 -1.58 -0.65
N LYS A 53 16.43 -0.92 0.44
CA LYS A 53 15.89 0.41 0.77
C LYS A 53 16.26 1.45 -0.30
N GLU A 54 17.49 1.42 -0.79
CA GLU A 54 17.94 2.30 -1.88
C GLU A 54 17.18 2.00 -3.19
N VAL A 55 16.91 0.72 -3.47
CA VAL A 55 16.09 0.31 -4.61
C VAL A 55 14.67 0.88 -4.50
N LEU A 56 14.03 0.81 -3.33
CA LEU A 56 12.70 1.39 -3.12
C LEU A 56 12.69 2.91 -3.33
N LEU A 57 13.73 3.62 -2.88
CA LEU A 57 13.88 5.06 -3.12
C LEU A 57 14.09 5.39 -4.60
N ALA A 58 14.87 4.59 -5.31
CA ALA A 58 15.07 4.75 -6.75
C ALA A 58 13.75 4.53 -7.53
N ILE A 59 12.98 3.50 -7.17
CA ILE A 59 11.66 3.22 -7.78
C ILE A 59 10.68 4.37 -7.48
N GLU A 60 10.65 4.88 -6.25
CA GLU A 60 9.83 6.04 -5.90
C GLU A 60 10.17 7.26 -6.77
N ALA A 61 11.47 7.55 -6.94
CA ALA A 61 11.93 8.68 -7.74
C ALA A 61 11.55 8.55 -9.23
N LEU A 62 11.37 7.33 -9.74
CA LEU A 62 10.84 7.12 -11.09
C LEU A 62 9.35 7.44 -11.16
N LEU A 63 8.58 7.06 -10.14
CA LEU A 63 7.13 7.25 -10.09
C LEU A 63 6.75 8.70 -9.86
N ILE A 64 7.32 9.34 -8.84
CA ILE A 64 6.94 10.69 -8.43
C ILE A 64 8.13 11.63 -8.46
N PRO A 65 7.92 12.90 -8.87
CA PRO A 65 8.96 13.89 -8.73
C PRO A 65 9.32 14.04 -7.24
N PRO A 66 10.58 14.34 -6.91
CA PRO A 66 10.97 14.59 -5.54
C PRO A 66 10.11 15.73 -4.97
N LEU A 67 9.64 15.55 -3.74
CA LEU A 67 8.96 16.60 -2.97
C LEU A 67 9.98 17.70 -2.66
N SER A 68 10.20 18.59 -3.62
CA SER A 68 11.16 19.68 -3.56
C SER A 68 10.44 20.98 -3.93
N ASP A 69 10.84 22.08 -3.30
CA ASP A 69 10.31 23.42 -3.61
C ASP A 69 10.72 23.89 -5.03
N LYS A 70 11.65 23.19 -5.68
CA LYS A 70 12.09 23.48 -7.04
C LYS A 70 11.19 22.75 -8.05
N PRO A 71 10.75 23.43 -9.12
CA PRO A 71 9.96 22.78 -10.17
C PRO A 71 10.75 21.63 -10.79
N SER A 72 10.17 20.43 -10.79
CA SER A 72 10.75 19.25 -11.43
C SER A 72 10.48 19.27 -12.93
N PRO A 73 11.49 18.99 -13.79
CA PRO A 73 11.26 18.77 -15.22
C PRO A 73 10.64 17.40 -15.52
N GLN A 74 10.46 16.54 -14.51
CA GLN A 74 9.93 15.19 -14.66
C GLN A 74 8.46 15.22 -15.06
N ARG A 75 8.16 14.60 -16.20
CA ARG A 75 6.79 14.42 -16.69
C ARG A 75 6.13 13.27 -15.93
N ALA A 76 4.85 13.42 -15.61
CA ALA A 76 4.05 12.32 -15.11
C ALA A 76 4.08 11.14 -16.09
N LEU A 77 4.32 9.93 -15.57
CA LEU A 77 4.27 8.70 -16.35
C LEU A 77 2.86 8.44 -16.89
N ASN A 78 2.78 7.86 -18.08
CA ASN A 78 1.54 7.29 -18.60
C ASN A 78 1.22 5.94 -17.91
N ARG A 79 0.04 5.37 -18.19
CA ARG A 79 -0.40 4.12 -17.56
C ARG A 79 0.55 2.95 -17.78
N GLN A 80 1.01 2.76 -19.02
CA GLN A 80 1.93 1.67 -19.38
C GLN A 80 3.30 1.85 -18.72
N GLU A 81 3.80 3.07 -18.67
CA GLU A 81 5.06 3.42 -18.01
C GLU A 81 4.98 3.15 -16.49
N ALA A 82 3.88 3.52 -15.83
CA ALA A 82 3.69 3.22 -14.42
C ALA A 82 3.57 1.71 -14.14
N ASP A 83 2.79 0.98 -14.96
CA ASP A 83 2.67 -0.47 -14.84
C ASP A 83 4.03 -1.17 -15.03
N THR A 84 4.88 -0.65 -15.93
CA THR A 84 6.26 -1.11 -16.14
C THR A 84 7.10 -0.94 -14.87
N VAL A 85 7.05 0.24 -14.23
CA VAL A 85 7.81 0.50 -12.99
C VAL A 85 7.33 -0.38 -11.84
N PHE A 86 6.03 -0.65 -11.74
CA PHE A 86 5.49 -1.59 -10.75
C PHE A 86 5.88 -3.05 -11.02
N LEU A 87 5.98 -3.45 -12.29
CA LEU A 87 6.51 -4.76 -12.66
C LEU A 87 7.99 -4.88 -12.23
N TRP A 88 8.80 -3.85 -12.49
CA TRP A 88 10.19 -3.81 -12.03
C TRP A 88 10.31 -3.94 -10.51
N LEU A 89 9.43 -3.29 -9.75
CA LEU A 89 9.38 -3.42 -8.29
C LEU A 89 9.16 -4.88 -7.85
N GLU A 90 8.26 -5.62 -8.51
CA GLU A 90 8.02 -7.03 -8.19
C GLU A 90 9.19 -7.94 -8.60
N LEU A 91 9.81 -7.70 -9.77
CA LEU A 91 10.99 -8.44 -10.22
C LEU A 91 12.17 -8.24 -9.27
N LEU A 92 12.42 -7.00 -8.85
CA LEU A 92 13.46 -6.68 -7.88
C LEU A 92 13.16 -7.33 -6.52
N ARG A 93 11.91 -7.29 -6.04
CA ARG A 93 11.52 -8.00 -4.80
C ARG A 93 11.79 -9.49 -4.90
N ALA A 94 11.39 -10.12 -6.00
CA ALA A 94 11.60 -11.56 -6.22
C ALA A 94 13.10 -11.91 -6.25
N PHE A 95 13.91 -11.09 -6.91
CA PHE A 95 15.36 -11.23 -6.96
C PHE A 95 16.01 -11.15 -5.56
N PHE A 96 15.65 -10.14 -4.77
CA PHE A 96 16.22 -9.98 -3.42
C PHE A 96 15.73 -11.05 -2.42
N ASN A 97 14.55 -11.65 -2.66
CA ASN A 97 14.07 -12.78 -1.87
C ASN A 97 14.89 -14.05 -2.16
N ALA A 98 15.33 -14.22 -3.42
CA ALA A 98 16.13 -15.33 -3.90
C ALA A 98 15.54 -16.69 -3.46
N ARG A 99 14.27 -16.91 -3.82
CA ARG A 99 13.59 -18.18 -3.53
C ARG A 99 14.20 -19.27 -4.37
N ASP A 100 14.65 -20.33 -3.72
CA ASP A 100 15.08 -21.54 -4.39
C ASP A 100 13.87 -22.22 -5.07
N GLU A 101 14.06 -22.62 -6.32
CA GLU A 101 13.01 -23.18 -7.17
C GLU A 101 12.66 -24.62 -6.76
N GLU A 102 13.61 -25.36 -6.14
CA GLU A 102 13.39 -26.74 -5.68
C GLU A 102 12.87 -26.81 -4.23
N THR A 103 13.48 -26.07 -3.31
CA THR A 103 13.10 -26.14 -1.88
C THR A 103 12.03 -25.11 -1.49
N GLY A 104 11.86 -24.05 -2.28
CA GLY A 104 10.96 -22.95 -1.99
C GLY A 104 11.42 -22.04 -0.84
N GLU A 105 12.60 -22.31 -0.25
CA GLU A 105 13.20 -21.55 0.83
C GLU A 105 13.81 -20.23 0.32
N ALA A 106 13.71 -19.18 1.12
CA ALA A 106 14.28 -17.87 0.80
C ALA A 106 15.75 -17.85 1.23
N MET A 107 16.67 -17.83 0.25
CA MET A 107 18.11 -17.76 0.49
C MET A 107 18.61 -16.31 0.64
N GLY A 108 17.78 -15.33 0.26
CA GLY A 108 18.06 -13.90 0.32
C GLY A 108 17.41 -13.22 1.52
N VAL A 109 16.86 -12.03 1.28
CA VAL A 109 16.16 -11.24 2.31
C VAL A 109 14.73 -11.77 2.44
N PRO A 110 14.26 -12.12 3.65
CA PRO A 110 12.92 -12.67 3.80
C PRO A 110 11.83 -11.62 3.50
N ASP A 111 10.67 -12.13 3.08
CA ASP A 111 9.63 -11.33 2.44
C ASP A 111 8.95 -10.34 3.40
N ASP A 112 8.98 -10.62 4.70
CA ASP A 112 8.54 -9.74 5.79
C ASP A 112 9.40 -8.47 5.90
N VAL A 113 10.70 -8.58 5.63
CA VAL A 113 11.64 -7.45 5.59
C VAL A 113 11.53 -6.68 4.28
N LEU A 114 11.32 -7.40 3.16
CA LEU A 114 11.16 -6.79 1.84
C LEU A 114 9.86 -5.99 1.74
N LYS A 115 8.74 -6.54 2.25
CA LYS A 115 7.42 -5.89 2.30
C LYS A 115 7.31 -4.95 3.50
N ASN A 116 8.30 -4.08 3.65
CA ASN A 116 8.31 -3.04 4.67
C ASN A 116 7.29 -1.93 4.37
N ALA A 117 7.18 -0.97 5.30
CA ALA A 117 6.25 0.16 5.17
C ALA A 117 6.40 0.92 3.84
N LYS A 118 7.64 1.14 3.37
CA LYS A 118 7.91 1.87 2.12
C LYS A 118 7.43 1.12 0.88
N TYR A 119 7.63 -0.20 0.84
CA TYR A 119 7.07 -1.04 -0.22
C TYR A 119 5.53 -0.94 -0.25
N HIS A 120 4.89 -1.00 0.92
CA HIS A 120 3.44 -0.86 1.01
C HIS A 120 2.93 0.53 0.62
N GLU A 121 3.67 1.59 0.93
CA GLU A 121 3.38 2.95 0.44
C GLU A 121 3.42 3.02 -1.09
N LEU A 122 4.43 2.42 -1.73
CA LEU A 122 4.50 2.37 -3.20
C LEU A 122 3.35 1.56 -3.81
N LYS A 123 2.96 0.44 -3.20
CA LYS A 123 1.77 -0.32 -3.63
C LYS A 123 0.49 0.48 -3.45
N GLN A 124 0.38 1.28 -2.38
CA GLN A 124 -0.75 2.18 -2.17
C GLN A 124 -0.79 3.30 -3.22
N LEU A 125 0.38 3.85 -3.57
CA LEU A 125 0.51 4.87 -4.61
C LEU A 125 -0.06 4.38 -5.95
N ALA A 126 0.10 3.09 -6.29
CA ALA A 126 -0.46 2.52 -7.52
C ALA A 126 -1.98 2.75 -7.66
N PHE A 127 -2.73 2.81 -6.56
CA PHE A 127 -4.17 3.05 -6.58
C PHE A 127 -4.53 4.51 -6.86
N PHE A 128 -3.69 5.44 -6.40
CA PHE A 128 -3.98 6.88 -6.46
C PHE A 128 -3.24 7.60 -7.60
N TYR A 129 -2.29 6.94 -8.25
CA TYR A 129 -1.37 7.58 -9.20
C TYR A 129 -2.06 8.35 -10.34
N PHE A 130 -3.19 7.84 -10.83
CA PHE A 130 -3.95 8.43 -11.95
C PHE A 130 -5.24 9.12 -11.51
N ASP A 131 -5.49 9.23 -10.21
CA ASP A 131 -6.68 9.92 -9.71
C ASP A 131 -6.55 11.42 -9.95
N PRO A 132 -7.63 12.11 -10.36
CA PRO A 132 -7.61 13.55 -10.51
C PRO A 132 -7.41 14.21 -9.14
N THR A 133 -6.74 15.36 -9.12
CA THR A 133 -6.42 16.10 -7.88
C THR A 133 -7.65 16.31 -6.99
N ASP A 134 -8.82 16.58 -7.55
CA ASP A 134 -10.06 16.73 -6.79
C ASP A 134 -10.49 15.45 -6.04
N SER A 135 -10.25 14.27 -6.62
CA SER A 135 -10.47 12.98 -5.97
C SER A 135 -9.47 12.77 -4.83
N LEU A 136 -8.21 13.10 -5.09
CA LEU A 136 -7.13 12.99 -4.11
C LEU A 136 -7.36 13.89 -2.89
N ILE A 137 -7.82 15.12 -3.09
CA ILE A 137 -8.17 16.06 -2.02
C ILE A 137 -9.31 15.50 -1.16
N LYS A 138 -10.41 15.06 -1.78
CA LYS A 138 -11.54 14.48 -1.03
C LYS A 138 -11.11 13.24 -0.25
N THR A 139 -10.24 12.43 -0.83
CA THR A 139 -9.73 11.21 -0.19
C THR A 139 -8.81 11.56 0.98
N SER A 140 -7.92 12.54 0.83
CA SER A 140 -7.03 12.98 1.91
C SER A 140 -7.79 13.62 3.07
N GLU A 141 -8.83 14.42 2.80
CA GLU A 141 -9.72 14.99 3.82
C GLU A 141 -10.47 13.89 4.59
N ARG A 142 -10.99 12.88 3.89
CA ARG A 142 -11.64 11.71 4.51
C ARG A 142 -10.67 10.91 5.38
N MET A 143 -9.44 10.69 4.91
CA MET A 143 -8.42 9.96 5.67
C MET A 143 -7.98 10.76 6.92
N ALA A 144 -7.77 12.07 6.79
CA ALA A 144 -7.40 12.94 7.89
C ALA A 144 -8.51 13.00 8.97
N SER A 145 -9.76 13.20 8.56
CA SER A 145 -10.91 13.21 9.49
C SER A 145 -11.13 11.87 10.17
N ALA A 146 -11.00 10.74 9.46
CA ALA A 146 -11.09 9.41 10.06
C ALA A 146 -9.97 9.16 11.08
N THR A 147 -8.75 9.61 10.80
CA THR A 147 -7.61 9.50 11.72
C THR A 147 -7.82 10.35 12.97
N ALA A 148 -8.29 11.59 12.81
CA ALA A 148 -8.62 12.48 13.92
C ALA A 148 -9.74 11.89 14.80
N ALA A 149 -10.79 11.33 14.19
CA ALA A 149 -11.88 10.68 14.92
C ALA A 149 -11.39 9.47 15.75
N ARG A 150 -10.51 8.63 15.18
CA ARG A 150 -9.90 7.49 15.90
C ARG A 150 -9.04 7.95 17.07
N ALA A 151 -8.23 9.00 16.89
CA ALA A 151 -7.41 9.55 17.97
C ALA A 151 -8.28 10.08 19.13
N LEU A 152 -9.39 10.75 18.82
CA LEU A 152 -10.35 11.21 19.83
C LEU A 152 -11.02 10.03 20.56
N ALA A 153 -11.41 8.98 19.84
CA ALA A 153 -11.99 7.77 20.42
C ALA A 153 -11.02 7.06 21.38
N GLN A 154 -9.75 6.91 21.01
CA GLN A 154 -8.72 6.33 21.87
C GLN A 154 -8.46 7.17 23.13
N ARG A 155 -8.48 8.50 23.00
CA ARG A 155 -8.37 9.40 24.16
C ARG A 155 -9.57 9.27 25.11
N THR A 156 -10.76 9.10 24.55
CA THR A 156 -11.99 8.93 25.34
C THR A 156 -12.03 7.57 26.06
N SER A 157 -11.47 6.52 25.46
CA SER A 157 -11.38 5.20 26.11
C SER A 157 -10.34 5.16 27.25
N LEU A 158 -9.28 5.98 27.19
CA LEU A 158 -8.25 6.09 28.23
C LEU A 158 -8.67 6.98 29.42
N SER A 159 -9.71 7.81 29.26
CA SER A 159 -10.24 8.67 30.34
C SER A 159 -11.38 8.05 31.14
N LEU A 160 -11.78 6.80 30.83
CA LEU A 160 -12.78 6.08 31.63
C LEU A 160 -12.07 5.46 32.86
N PRO A 161 -12.45 5.82 34.09
CA PRO A 161 -11.82 5.29 35.29
C PRO A 161 -12.02 3.77 35.39
N PRO A 162 -11.03 3.01 35.88
CA PRO A 162 -11.16 1.56 36.09
C PRO A 162 -12.20 1.33 37.21
N GLY A 163 -13.45 1.08 36.83
CA GLY A 163 -14.52 0.81 37.79
C GLY A 163 -15.95 1.19 37.40
N SER A 164 -16.24 1.74 36.21
CA SER A 164 -17.63 2.12 35.86
C SER A 164 -18.53 0.99 35.33
N LEU A 165 -18.16 -0.27 35.52
CA LEU A 165 -19.08 -1.40 35.36
C LEU A 165 -20.01 -1.47 36.58
N GLY A 166 -21.07 -0.65 36.58
CA GLY A 166 -22.16 -0.78 37.53
C GLY A 166 -23.25 -1.73 37.00
N PRO A 167 -23.53 -2.87 37.65
CA PRO A 167 -24.73 -3.65 37.41
C PRO A 167 -25.81 -3.26 38.43
N SER A 168 -26.98 -2.84 37.96
CA SER A 168 -28.25 -2.83 38.70
C SER A 168 -29.34 -2.71 37.64
N LEU A 169 -30.09 -3.74 37.23
CA LEU A 169 -30.84 -4.76 37.96
C LEU A 169 -31.74 -4.16 39.06
N GLY A 170 -33.02 -3.99 38.71
CA GLY A 170 -34.13 -4.28 39.63
C GLY A 170 -35.10 -3.14 39.99
N ALA A 171 -36.36 -3.36 39.61
CA ALA A 171 -37.59 -3.11 40.38
C ALA A 171 -38.20 -1.68 40.48
N GLY A 172 -39.30 -1.48 39.75
CA GLY A 172 -40.66 -1.53 40.32
C GLY A 172 -41.27 -0.28 40.99
N LEU A 173 -42.24 0.34 40.30
CA LEU A 173 -43.52 0.92 40.80
C LEU A 173 -44.23 1.51 39.55
N GLY A 174 -45.45 1.19 39.11
CA GLY A 174 -46.68 0.89 39.84
C GLY A 174 -47.66 2.08 39.70
N SER A 175 -48.85 1.82 39.13
CA SER A 175 -50.05 2.69 38.95
C SER A 175 -50.17 3.37 37.57
N ALA A 176 -50.98 2.94 36.59
CA ALA A 176 -52.40 2.56 36.50
C ALA A 176 -53.39 3.75 36.56
N THR A 177 -54.10 3.98 35.43
CA THR A 177 -55.54 4.32 35.21
C THR A 177 -55.68 4.73 33.73
N SER A 178 -56.12 3.86 32.80
CA SER A 178 -57.51 3.49 32.44
C SER A 178 -58.39 4.69 32.07
N GLU A 179 -58.79 4.77 30.78
CA GLU A 179 -60.10 5.15 30.20
C GLU A 179 -59.86 5.76 28.79
N GLY A 180 -60.48 5.38 27.68
CA GLY A 180 -61.56 4.43 27.39
C GLY A 180 -61.44 3.99 25.93
N GLY A 181 -62.00 2.82 25.64
CA GLY A 181 -62.14 2.29 24.28
C GLY A 181 -63.52 2.52 23.72
N GLU A 182 -63.62 2.45 22.39
CA GLU A 182 -64.78 2.22 21.51
C GLU A 182 -64.20 2.41 20.08
N GLU A 183 -64.48 1.65 19.03
CA GLU A 183 -65.30 0.47 18.78
C GLU A 183 -65.00 0.02 17.32
N GLU A 184 -65.17 -1.28 17.03
CA GLU A 184 -65.46 -1.94 15.73
C GLU A 184 -64.63 -1.64 14.45
N GLY A 185 -64.26 -2.61 13.61
CA GLY A 185 -64.66 -4.01 13.47
C GLY A 185 -63.82 -4.69 12.36
N GLY A 186 -63.62 -6.00 12.48
CA GLY A 186 -63.07 -6.84 11.40
C GLY A 186 -64.17 -7.28 10.40
N PRO A 187 -64.01 -8.41 9.69
CA PRO A 187 -62.81 -9.23 9.49
C PRO A 187 -62.61 -9.69 8.02
N GLY A 188 -61.51 -10.42 7.78
CA GLY A 188 -61.57 -11.61 6.91
C GLY A 188 -60.68 -11.61 5.67
N GLY A 189 -59.97 -12.73 5.46
CA GLY A 189 -59.48 -13.11 4.14
C GLY A 189 -58.14 -13.84 4.13
N SER A 190 -58.15 -15.09 4.58
CA SER A 190 -57.13 -16.11 4.33
C SER A 190 -57.06 -16.53 2.87
N GLU A 191 -55.86 -16.64 2.30
CA GLU A 191 -55.25 -17.80 1.59
C GLU A 191 -53.93 -17.40 0.94
#